data_AF-M2Z9N3-F1
#
_entry.id   AF-M2Z9N3-F1
#
_cell.length_a   1.000
_cell.length_b   1.000
_cell.length_c   1.000
_cell.angle_alpha   90.00
_cell.angle_beta   90.00
_cell.angle_gamma   90.00
#
_symmetry.space_group_name_H-M   'P 1'
#
loop_
_entity.id
_entity.type
_entity.pdbx_description
1 polymer ?
#
loop_
_entity_poly.entity_id
_entity_poly.type
_entity_poly.pdbx_seq_one_letter_code
_entity_poly.pdbx_strand_id
1 'polypeptide(L)'
;MASRTTAQRSRRAVVDRAARRANGLEPPSIATRLPPPKLVADFHPWNGHHAEDILTETVVKGGYFDKAPGPNSAETSSAKPTIWSNLSAKNNMGLQTLSYLFTSVMEKRQAIGRVTAPSTFKPPPRVTVTDTKREAWLRDLANPDVPLRKQSRTIPHGVRGKSLMEQCLGKDIPMPRAVWLAKCVGANELRAFRRKGVSGAAAATGEAKWVREWTVSVEQFLEGVIACCGQPAWQLKMDYA
;
A
#
# COMPACT_ATOMS: atom_id res chain seq x y z
N MET A 1 16.79 25.56 -25.90
CA MET A 1 15.72 25.84 -24.93
C MET A 1 14.58 24.86 -25.17
N ALA A 2 14.50 23.78 -24.39
CA ALA A 2 13.42 22.80 -24.50
C ALA A 2 12.61 22.82 -23.20
N SER A 3 11.39 23.35 -23.28
CA SER A 3 10.47 23.49 -22.15
C SER A 3 9.97 22.12 -21.70
N ARG A 4 10.38 21.71 -20.49
CA ARG A 4 9.80 20.57 -19.78
C ARG A 4 8.46 20.99 -19.17
N THR A 5 7.36 20.60 -19.80
CA THR A 5 6.03 20.73 -19.22
C THR A 5 5.82 19.60 -18.20
N THR A 6 6.18 19.84 -16.94
CA THR A 6 5.83 18.97 -15.82
C THR A 6 4.34 19.11 -15.53
N ALA A 7 3.52 18.26 -16.15
CA ALA A 7 2.11 18.13 -15.79
C ALA A 7 2.02 17.50 -14.40
N GLN A 8 1.80 18.35 -13.40
CA GLN A 8 1.55 17.98 -12.01
C GLN A 8 0.19 17.28 -11.96
N ARG A 9 0.20 15.95 -12.15
CA ARG A 9 -0.99 15.10 -12.16
C ARG A 9 -1.62 15.12 -10.77
N SER A 10 -2.62 15.97 -10.59
CA SER A 10 -3.46 16.03 -9.40
C SER A 10 -3.97 14.63 -9.05
N ARG A 11 -3.58 14.10 -7.88
CA ARG A 11 -4.06 12.83 -7.32
C ARG A 11 -5.50 12.96 -6.80
N ARG A 12 -6.40 13.60 -7.55
CA ARG A 12 -7.83 13.40 -7.30
C ARG A 12 -8.20 12.04 -7.87
N ALA A 13 -8.66 11.13 -7.00
CA ALA A 13 -9.22 9.87 -7.43
C ALA A 13 -10.22 10.15 -8.56
N VAL A 14 -10.03 9.51 -9.71
CA VAL A 14 -10.98 9.58 -10.82
C VAL A 14 -12.29 9.07 -10.25
N VAL A 15 -13.27 9.97 -10.12
CA VAL A 15 -14.59 9.61 -9.60
C VAL A 15 -15.28 8.81 -10.68
N ASP A 16 -15.23 7.49 -10.56
CA ASP A 16 -16.03 6.61 -11.41
C ASP A 16 -17.50 6.86 -11.10
N ARG A 17 -18.18 7.51 -12.05
CA ARG A 17 -19.61 7.84 -11.93
C ARG A 17 -20.47 6.58 -11.96
N ALA A 18 -20.00 5.48 -12.56
CA ALA A 18 -20.70 4.21 -12.56
C ALA A 18 -20.72 3.56 -11.17
N ALA A 19 -19.63 3.68 -10.41
CA ALA A 19 -19.52 3.17 -9.03
C ALA A 19 -20.47 3.85 -8.02
N ARG A 20 -21.12 4.96 -8.41
CA ARG A 20 -22.14 5.67 -7.61
C ARG A 20 -23.58 5.29 -7.98
N ARG A 21 -23.79 4.55 -9.07
CA ARG A 21 -25.13 4.15 -9.50
C ARG A 21 -25.55 2.89 -8.74
N ALA A 22 -26.74 2.94 -8.14
CA ALA A 22 -27.41 1.73 -7.65
C ALA A 22 -28.08 1.03 -8.83
N ASN A 23 -28.04 -0.30 -8.86
CA ASN A 23 -28.68 -1.12 -9.90
C ASN A 23 -30.02 -1.67 -9.39
N GLY A 24 -30.93 -0.78 -9.00
CA GLY A 24 -32.21 -1.14 -8.39
C GLY A 24 -32.01 -1.74 -6.99
N LEU A 25 -31.82 -3.06 -6.93
CA LEU A 25 -31.75 -3.83 -5.67
C LEU A 25 -30.37 -3.84 -5.02
N GLU A 26 -29.30 -3.53 -5.76
CA GLU A 26 -27.93 -3.55 -5.24
C GLU A 26 -27.41 -2.16 -4.88
N PRO A 27 -26.80 -1.99 -3.69
CA PRO A 27 -26.19 -0.73 -3.30
C PRO A 27 -24.95 -0.42 -4.13
N PRO A 28 -24.60 0.86 -4.32
CA PRO A 28 -23.35 1.25 -4.95
C PRO A 28 -22.14 0.60 -4.25
N SER A 29 -21.13 0.19 -5.02
CA SER A 29 -19.94 -0.50 -4.48
C SER A 29 -19.14 0.34 -3.48
N ILE A 30 -19.21 1.66 -3.61
CA ILE A 30 -18.54 2.64 -2.73
C ILE A 30 -19.37 3.03 -1.49
N ALA A 31 -20.59 2.51 -1.35
CA ALA A 31 -21.51 2.97 -0.33
C ALA A 31 -21.00 2.66 1.10
N THR A 32 -21.24 3.58 2.02
CA THR A 32 -20.86 3.44 3.43
C THR A 32 -21.65 2.29 4.06
N ARG A 33 -20.94 1.29 4.57
CA ARG A 33 -21.54 0.15 5.26
C ARG A 33 -21.57 0.42 6.75
N LEU A 34 -22.75 0.29 7.34
CA LEU A 34 -22.93 0.37 8.78
C LEU A 34 -22.59 -1.00 9.42
N PRO A 35 -22.20 -1.01 10.72
CA PRO A 35 -22.04 -2.26 11.47
C PRO A 35 -23.30 -3.13 11.42
N PRO A 36 -23.19 -4.45 11.69
CA PRO A 36 -24.30 -5.38 11.57
C PRO A 36 -25.61 -4.92 12.24
N PRO A 37 -26.77 -5.16 11.62
CA PRO A 37 -26.98 -5.84 10.32
C PRO A 37 -26.40 -4.99 9.20
N LYS A 38 -25.73 -5.61 8.20
CA LYS A 38 -24.86 -4.97 7.16
C LYS A 38 -25.61 -4.02 6.22
N LEU A 39 -26.30 -3.04 6.78
CA LEU A 39 -27.09 -2.04 6.10
C LEU A 39 -26.14 -1.07 5.44
N VAL A 40 -26.49 -0.71 4.22
CA VAL A 40 -25.83 0.38 3.53
C VAL A 40 -26.55 1.65 3.97
N ALA A 41 -25.77 2.64 4.40
CA ALA A 41 -26.32 3.91 4.84
C ALA A 41 -27.14 4.53 3.69
N ASP A 42 -28.37 4.93 4.00
CA ASP A 42 -29.29 5.58 3.06
C ASP A 42 -29.63 4.73 1.82
N PHE A 43 -29.67 3.39 1.97
CA PHE A 43 -30.04 2.48 0.89
C PHE A 43 -31.07 1.44 1.34
N HIS A 44 -32.31 1.60 0.87
CA HIS A 44 -33.46 0.75 1.21
C HIS A 44 -34.23 0.39 -0.07
N PRO A 45 -33.83 -0.69 -0.79
CA PRO A 45 -34.51 -1.08 -2.01
C PRO A 45 -35.86 -1.75 -1.71
N TRP A 46 -36.83 -1.55 -2.62
CA TRP A 46 -38.09 -2.29 -2.58
C TRP A 46 -37.82 -3.79 -2.84
N ASN A 47 -38.36 -4.68 -2.01
CA ASN A 47 -38.10 -6.12 -2.07
C ASN A 47 -39.39 -6.97 -2.11
N GLY A 48 -40.55 -6.33 -2.31
CA GLY A 48 -41.87 -6.98 -2.36
C GLY A 48 -42.38 -7.57 -1.05
N HIS A 49 -41.64 -7.40 0.05
CA HIS A 49 -42.03 -7.83 1.41
C HIS A 49 -42.13 -6.63 2.35
N HIS A 50 -42.32 -5.43 1.81
CA HIS A 50 -42.52 -4.26 2.65
C HIS A 50 -43.93 -4.31 3.25
N ALA A 51 -44.15 -3.60 4.34
CA ALA A 51 -45.41 -3.70 5.09
C ALA A 51 -46.62 -3.22 4.27
N GLU A 52 -46.41 -2.33 3.31
CA GLU A 52 -47.40 -1.89 2.32
C GLU A 52 -47.78 -2.97 1.30
N ASP A 53 -46.90 -3.93 1.01
CA ASP A 53 -47.13 -5.01 0.04
C ASP A 53 -47.95 -6.16 0.66
N ILE A 54 -48.09 -6.19 1.99
CA ILE A 54 -48.86 -7.20 2.71
C ILE A 54 -50.33 -6.78 2.72
N LEU A 55 -51.10 -7.32 1.76
CA LEU A 55 -52.52 -7.05 1.56
C LEU A 55 -53.42 -7.67 2.65
N THR A 56 -53.27 -7.20 3.88
CA THR A 56 -54.19 -7.49 4.99
C THR A 56 -55.51 -6.76 4.81
N GLU A 57 -56.59 -7.28 5.42
CA GLU A 57 -57.91 -6.67 5.34
C GLU A 57 -57.91 -5.18 5.74
N THR A 58 -57.10 -4.82 6.74
CA THR A 58 -56.91 -3.44 7.20
C THR A 58 -56.24 -2.56 6.16
N VAL A 59 -55.17 -3.03 5.51
CA VAL A 59 -54.46 -2.29 4.46
C VAL A 59 -55.33 -2.15 3.20
N VAL A 60 -56.08 -3.20 2.84
CA VAL A 60 -56.96 -3.18 1.66
C VAL A 60 -58.15 -2.24 1.86
N LYS A 61 -58.73 -2.20 3.06
CA LYS A 61 -59.90 -1.34 3.35
C LYS A 61 -59.52 0.10 3.72
N GLY A 62 -58.40 0.28 4.41
CA GLY A 62 -57.98 1.56 5.01
C GLY A 62 -56.76 2.21 4.37
N GLY A 63 -56.08 1.54 3.43
CA GLY A 63 -54.78 1.94 2.92
C GLY A 63 -53.63 1.67 3.89
N TYR A 64 -52.40 1.82 3.41
CA TYR A 64 -51.19 1.75 4.22
C TYR A 64 -50.70 3.16 4.60
N PHE A 65 -50.36 3.35 5.86
CA PHE A 65 -49.71 4.56 6.38
C PHE A 65 -48.56 4.14 7.29
N ASP A 66 -47.33 4.60 7.02
CA ASP A 66 -46.16 4.34 7.87
C ASP A 66 -46.35 4.92 9.29
N LYS A 67 -46.99 6.10 9.35
CA LYS A 67 -47.57 6.66 10.57
C LYS A 67 -48.97 7.14 10.26
N ALA A 68 -49.95 6.70 11.04
CA ALA A 68 -51.33 7.15 10.89
C ALA A 68 -51.41 8.68 11.00
N PRO A 69 -52.17 9.38 10.14
CA PRO A 69 -52.42 10.82 10.25
C PRO A 69 -53.12 11.13 11.59
N GLY A 70 -52.32 11.42 12.62
CA GLY A 70 -52.81 11.78 13.95
C GLY A 70 -52.89 13.30 14.11
N PRO A 71 -53.81 13.81 14.95
CA PRO A 71 -53.96 15.24 15.22
C PRO A 71 -52.74 15.89 15.89
N ASN A 72 -51.78 15.09 16.39
CA ASN A 72 -50.58 15.53 17.09
C ASN A 72 -49.30 15.39 16.25
N SER A 73 -49.37 15.61 14.93
CA SER A 73 -48.16 15.64 14.10
C SER A 73 -47.38 16.93 14.32
N ALA A 74 -46.41 16.90 15.25
CA ALA A 74 -45.46 17.97 15.48
C ALA A 74 -44.26 17.94 14.50
N GLU A 75 -44.35 17.17 13.40
CA GLU A 75 -43.25 16.96 12.46
C GLU A 75 -42.78 18.26 11.78
N THR A 76 -43.67 19.25 11.66
CA THR A 76 -43.37 20.58 11.11
C THR A 76 -42.97 21.62 12.16
N SER A 77 -43.00 21.25 13.46
CA SER A 77 -42.67 22.18 14.55
C SER A 77 -41.17 22.38 14.68
N SER A 78 -40.77 23.60 15.07
CA SER A 78 -39.36 23.91 15.31
C SER A 78 -38.85 23.22 16.58
N ALA A 79 -37.70 22.54 16.48
CA ALA A 79 -36.97 22.02 17.64
C ALA A 79 -36.20 23.11 18.43
N LYS A 80 -36.29 24.39 18.03
CA LYS A 80 -35.58 25.50 18.69
C LYS A 80 -35.81 25.53 20.21
N PRO A 81 -37.04 25.45 20.75
CA PRO A 81 -37.25 25.50 22.21
C PRO A 81 -36.53 24.37 22.95
N THR A 82 -36.44 23.18 22.35
CA THR A 82 -35.79 22.00 22.91
C THR A 82 -34.27 22.10 22.92
N ILE A 83 -33.68 22.67 21.86
CA ILE A 83 -32.23 22.71 21.67
C ILE A 83 -31.61 23.99 22.25
N TRP A 84 -32.33 25.12 22.20
CA TRP A 84 -31.79 26.45 22.50
C TRP A 84 -31.21 26.54 23.91
N SER A 85 -31.88 25.97 24.91
CA SER A 85 -31.41 25.98 26.30
C SER A 85 -30.03 25.33 26.46
N ASN A 86 -29.73 24.27 25.71
CA ASN A 86 -28.43 23.59 25.73
C ASN A 86 -27.33 24.37 25.00
N LEU A 87 -27.69 25.17 24.00
CA LEU A 87 -26.75 25.98 23.21
C LEU A 87 -26.49 27.36 23.82
N SER A 88 -27.49 27.96 24.48
CA SER A 88 -27.42 29.30 25.07
C SER A 88 -27.16 29.30 26.58
N ALA A 89 -26.91 28.12 27.18
CA ALA A 89 -26.54 28.03 28.59
C ALA A 89 -25.27 28.84 28.85
N LYS A 90 -25.25 29.64 29.94
CA LYS A 90 -24.14 30.55 30.26
C LYS A 90 -22.77 29.86 30.38
N ASN A 91 -22.76 28.56 30.70
CA ASN A 91 -21.54 27.77 30.85
C ASN A 91 -21.06 27.12 29.52
N ASN A 92 -21.78 27.31 28.40
CA ASN A 92 -21.48 26.74 27.09
C ASN A 92 -21.30 25.20 27.08
N MET A 93 -21.87 24.49 28.06
CA MET A 93 -21.60 23.05 28.26
C MET A 93 -21.96 22.20 27.05
N GLY A 94 -23.07 22.51 26.36
CA GLY A 94 -23.47 21.80 25.14
C GLY A 94 -22.46 21.95 24.01
N LEU A 95 -21.96 23.17 23.78
CA LEU A 95 -20.95 23.45 22.75
C LEU A 95 -19.60 22.80 23.08
N GLN A 96 -19.18 22.83 24.35
CA GLN A 96 -17.94 22.17 24.79
C GLN A 96 -18.02 20.65 24.58
N THR A 97 -19.16 20.04 24.92
CA THR A 97 -19.38 18.60 24.72
C THR A 97 -19.32 18.22 23.24
N LEU A 98 -19.97 19.01 22.36
CA LEU A 98 -19.92 18.79 20.92
C LEU A 98 -18.48 18.92 20.38
N SER A 99 -17.76 19.96 20.79
CA SER A 99 -16.35 20.17 20.39
C SER A 99 -15.47 18.99 20.77
N TYR A 100 -15.59 18.51 22.02
CA TYR A 100 -14.88 17.34 22.51
C TYR A 100 -15.23 16.07 21.71
N LEU A 101 -16.51 15.83 21.47
CA LEU A 101 -16.96 14.66 20.71
C LEU A 101 -16.44 14.69 19.27
N PHE A 102 -16.55 15.83 18.58
CA PHE A 102 -16.04 15.98 17.21
C PHE A 102 -14.54 15.73 17.14
N THR A 103 -13.77 16.30 18.07
CA THR A 103 -12.33 16.09 18.15
C THR A 103 -12.00 14.61 18.38
N SER A 104 -12.67 13.96 19.33
CA SER A 104 -12.50 12.54 19.64
C SER A 104 -12.84 11.63 18.44
N VAL A 105 -13.92 11.95 17.71
CA VAL A 105 -14.32 11.22 16.50
C VAL A 105 -13.30 11.42 15.38
N MET A 106 -12.77 12.63 15.20
CA MET A 106 -11.72 12.90 14.20
C MET A 106 -10.43 12.15 14.52
N GLU A 107 -10.00 12.15 15.77
CA GLU A 107 -8.84 11.39 16.24
C GLU A 107 -9.01 9.89 15.99
N LYS A 108 -10.16 9.33 16.36
CA LYS A 108 -10.47 7.92 16.13
C LYS A 108 -10.52 7.58 14.64
N ARG A 109 -11.12 8.44 13.82
CA ARG A 109 -11.15 8.30 12.36
C ARG A 109 -9.73 8.31 11.78
N GLN A 110 -8.88 9.22 12.25
CA GLN A 110 -7.49 9.30 11.82
C GLN A 110 -6.72 8.05 12.23
N ALA A 111 -6.90 7.56 13.46
CA ALA A 111 -6.23 6.36 13.96
C ALA A 111 -6.60 5.11 13.14
N ILE A 112 -7.88 4.91 12.84
CA ILE A 112 -8.38 3.78 12.03
C ILE A 112 -7.94 3.91 10.56
N GLY A 113 -7.82 5.14 10.05
CA GLY A 113 -7.36 5.40 8.68
C GLY A 113 -5.85 5.18 8.46
N ARG A 114 -5.07 4.89 9.50
CA ARG A 114 -3.64 4.61 9.38
C ARG A 114 -3.39 3.15 9.02
N VAL A 115 -2.35 2.90 8.22
CA VAL A 115 -1.82 1.55 8.01
C VAL A 115 -1.07 1.15 9.27
N THR A 116 -1.70 0.33 10.11
CA THR A 116 -1.12 -0.19 11.37
C THR A 116 -0.48 -1.56 11.21
N ALA A 117 -0.65 -2.20 10.05
CA ALA A 117 -0.08 -3.52 9.80
C ALA A 117 1.46 -3.47 9.86
N PRO A 118 2.10 -4.43 10.56
CA PRO A 118 3.56 -4.53 10.55
C PRO A 118 4.06 -4.82 9.13
N SER A 119 5.28 -4.37 8.83
CA SER A 119 5.91 -4.64 7.53
C SER A 119 6.04 -6.14 7.30
N THR A 120 5.37 -6.64 6.25
CA THR A 120 5.50 -8.03 5.78
C THR A 120 6.62 -8.19 4.76
N PHE A 121 7.33 -7.10 4.42
CA PHE A 121 8.40 -7.13 3.45
C PHE A 121 9.56 -8.00 3.94
N LYS A 122 9.84 -9.07 3.19
CA LYS A 122 11.01 -9.91 3.39
C LYS A 122 11.83 -9.88 2.10
N PRO A 123 13.15 -9.65 2.17
CA PRO A 123 14.02 -9.83 1.02
C PRO A 123 13.81 -11.21 0.39
N PRO A 124 13.90 -11.34 -0.95
CA PRO A 124 13.80 -12.62 -1.63
C PRO A 124 14.69 -13.68 -0.97
N PRO A 125 14.18 -14.89 -0.70
CA PRO A 125 14.99 -15.95 -0.11
C PRO A 125 16.12 -16.34 -1.06
N ARG A 126 17.28 -16.66 -0.49
CA ARG A 126 18.38 -17.25 -1.25
C ARG A 126 18.28 -18.77 -1.24
N VAL A 127 18.52 -19.39 -2.40
CA VAL A 127 18.37 -20.84 -2.58
C VAL A 127 19.58 -21.42 -3.29
N THR A 128 20.00 -22.61 -2.87
CA THR A 128 21.11 -23.31 -3.49
C THR A 128 20.62 -23.94 -4.77
N VAL A 129 21.30 -23.62 -5.86
CA VAL A 129 20.99 -24.14 -7.19
C VAL A 129 22.27 -24.55 -7.88
N THR A 130 22.17 -25.55 -8.76
CA THR A 130 23.23 -25.97 -9.67
C THR A 130 23.74 -24.79 -10.49
N ASP A 131 25.01 -24.80 -10.89
CA ASP A 131 25.61 -23.70 -11.65
C ASP A 131 24.88 -23.44 -12.98
N THR A 132 24.43 -24.49 -13.69
CA THR A 132 23.61 -24.35 -14.91
C THR A 132 22.35 -23.50 -14.70
N LYS A 133 21.63 -23.74 -13.58
CA LYS A 133 20.42 -22.98 -13.23
C LYS A 133 20.75 -21.55 -12.80
N ARG A 134 21.89 -21.34 -12.14
CA ARG A 134 22.38 -20.00 -11.76
C ARG A 134 22.72 -19.17 -12.98
N GLU A 135 23.45 -19.75 -13.92
CA GLU A 135 23.82 -19.10 -15.18
C GLU A 135 22.59 -18.77 -16.03
N ALA A 136 21.62 -19.67 -16.13
CA ALA A 136 20.34 -19.39 -16.79
C ALA A 136 19.57 -18.25 -16.09
N TRP A 137 19.53 -18.24 -14.75
CA TRP A 137 18.87 -17.19 -13.99
C TRP A 137 19.52 -15.82 -14.20
N LEU A 138 20.85 -15.74 -14.27
CA LEU A 138 21.57 -14.50 -14.56
C LEU A 138 21.33 -14.01 -15.99
N ARG A 139 21.24 -14.93 -16.98
CA ARG A 139 20.83 -14.57 -18.35
C ARG A 139 19.41 -14.03 -18.41
N ASP A 140 18.47 -14.65 -17.69
CA ASP A 140 17.10 -14.15 -17.54
C ASP A 140 17.07 -12.78 -16.84
N LEU A 141 18.06 -12.47 -15.98
CA LEU A 141 18.19 -11.16 -15.34
C LEU A 141 18.77 -10.09 -16.28
N ALA A 142 19.54 -10.47 -17.29
CA ALA A 142 19.99 -9.55 -18.32
C ALA A 142 18.84 -9.19 -19.28
N ASN A 143 17.96 -10.14 -19.62
CA ASN A 143 16.90 -9.94 -20.60
C ASN A 143 15.73 -9.07 -20.06
N PRO A 144 15.52 -7.83 -20.57
CA PRO A 144 14.46 -6.93 -20.10
C PRO A 144 13.04 -7.45 -20.34
N ASP A 145 12.85 -8.37 -21.28
CA ASP A 145 11.55 -8.99 -21.59
C ASP A 145 11.10 -9.97 -20.50
N VAL A 146 12.03 -10.45 -19.65
CA VAL A 146 11.69 -11.36 -18.56
C VAL A 146 11.33 -10.58 -17.30
N PRO A 147 10.07 -10.61 -16.82
CA PRO A 147 9.62 -9.75 -15.74
C PRO A 147 10.26 -10.11 -14.40
N LEU A 148 10.78 -9.10 -13.68
CA LEU A 148 11.50 -9.24 -12.41
C LEU A 148 10.76 -10.06 -11.34
N ARG A 149 9.42 -10.06 -11.37
CA ARG A 149 8.58 -10.85 -10.46
C ARG A 149 8.88 -12.35 -10.51
N LYS A 150 9.33 -12.86 -11.66
CA LYS A 150 9.73 -14.27 -11.82
C LYS A 150 11.06 -14.53 -11.10
N GLN A 151 12.05 -13.67 -11.31
CA GLN A 151 13.39 -13.79 -10.71
C GLN A 151 13.36 -13.49 -9.20
N SER A 152 12.48 -12.61 -8.73
CA SER A 152 12.41 -12.20 -7.32
C SER A 152 11.82 -13.26 -6.39
N ARG A 153 11.33 -14.40 -6.90
CA ARG A 153 10.82 -15.49 -6.05
C ARG A 153 11.94 -16.14 -5.25
N THR A 154 13.10 -16.31 -5.87
CA THR A 154 14.29 -16.93 -5.26
C THR A 154 15.54 -16.41 -5.93
N ILE A 155 16.55 -16.04 -5.15
CA ILE A 155 17.86 -15.60 -5.65
C ILE A 155 18.88 -16.72 -5.46
N PRO A 156 19.66 -17.10 -6.47
CA PRO A 156 20.73 -18.09 -6.32
C PRO A 156 21.77 -17.72 -5.23
N HIS A 157 22.24 -18.73 -4.48
CA HIS A 157 23.48 -18.61 -3.72
C HIS A 157 24.71 -18.52 -4.64
N GLY A 158 25.86 -18.11 -4.08
CA GLY A 158 27.14 -18.09 -4.78
C GLY A 158 27.44 -16.82 -5.59
N VAL A 159 26.46 -15.93 -5.80
CA VAL A 159 26.68 -14.60 -6.40
C VAL A 159 26.72 -13.55 -5.28
N ARG A 160 27.90 -12.99 -4.97
CA ARG A 160 28.10 -11.95 -3.94
C ARG A 160 29.42 -11.19 -4.15
N GLY A 161 29.57 -10.05 -3.46
CA GLY A 161 30.80 -9.24 -3.48
C GLY A 161 31.29 -8.95 -4.91
N LYS A 162 32.60 -9.05 -5.13
CA LYS A 162 33.23 -8.84 -6.44
C LYS A 162 32.59 -9.65 -7.56
N SER A 163 32.39 -10.96 -7.34
CA SER A 163 31.79 -11.87 -8.32
C SER A 163 30.38 -11.47 -8.74
N LEU A 164 29.59 -10.82 -7.88
CA LEU A 164 28.29 -10.27 -8.26
C LEU A 164 28.43 -9.18 -9.31
N MET A 165 29.37 -8.25 -9.12
CA MET A 165 29.59 -7.14 -10.05
C MET A 165 30.21 -7.64 -11.36
N GLU A 166 31.15 -8.57 -11.29
CA GLU A 166 31.72 -9.24 -12.47
C GLU A 166 30.66 -9.97 -13.30
N GLN A 167 29.73 -10.68 -12.64
CA GLN A 167 28.62 -11.36 -13.31
C GLN A 167 27.61 -10.38 -13.94
N CYS A 168 27.37 -9.23 -13.31
CA CYS A 168 26.52 -8.18 -13.87
C CYS A 168 27.16 -7.54 -15.10
N LEU A 169 28.44 -7.17 -15.01
CA LEU A 169 29.22 -6.61 -16.11
C LEU A 169 29.35 -7.62 -17.27
N GLY A 170 29.76 -8.85 -16.99
CA GLY A 170 30.04 -9.86 -18.03
C GLY A 170 28.80 -10.38 -18.78
N LYS A 171 27.60 -10.07 -18.30
CA LYS A 171 26.32 -10.45 -18.93
C LYS A 171 25.49 -9.23 -19.36
N ASP A 172 26.06 -8.04 -19.31
CA ASP A 172 25.39 -6.78 -19.66
C ASP A 172 24.04 -6.59 -18.96
N ILE A 173 23.99 -6.88 -17.65
CA ILE A 173 22.74 -6.78 -16.88
C ILE A 173 22.33 -5.31 -16.76
N PRO A 174 21.09 -4.91 -17.14
CA PRO A 174 20.68 -3.51 -17.04
C PRO A 174 20.85 -2.94 -15.62
N MET A 175 21.40 -1.72 -15.52
CA MET A 175 21.76 -1.07 -14.24
C MET A 175 20.65 -1.13 -13.16
N PRO A 176 19.37 -0.86 -13.46
CA PRO A 176 18.30 -0.98 -12.45
C PRO A 176 18.17 -2.38 -11.85
N ARG A 177 18.41 -3.43 -12.65
CA ARG A 177 18.34 -4.84 -12.23
C ARG A 177 19.60 -5.26 -11.48
N ALA A 178 20.77 -4.78 -11.90
CA ALA A 178 22.03 -4.98 -11.18
C ALA A 178 21.96 -4.37 -9.76
N VAL A 179 21.50 -3.12 -9.64
CA VAL A 179 21.29 -2.45 -8.36
C VAL A 179 20.25 -3.19 -7.50
N TRP A 180 19.16 -3.67 -8.11
CA TRP A 180 18.17 -4.48 -7.41
C TRP A 180 18.78 -5.78 -6.86
N LEU A 181 19.59 -6.49 -7.64
CA LEU A 181 20.26 -7.72 -7.22
C LEU A 181 21.23 -7.45 -6.07
N ALA A 182 22.08 -6.43 -6.20
CA ALA A 182 23.02 -6.02 -5.15
C ALA A 182 22.29 -5.70 -3.83
N LYS A 183 21.19 -4.93 -3.90
CA LYS A 183 20.36 -4.62 -2.73
C LYS A 183 19.74 -5.87 -2.11
N CYS A 184 19.24 -6.81 -2.91
CA CYS A 184 18.66 -8.03 -2.39
C CYS A 184 19.70 -8.95 -1.74
N VAL A 185 20.89 -9.07 -2.32
CA VAL A 185 21.99 -9.85 -1.75
C VAL A 185 22.47 -9.20 -0.45
N GLY A 186 22.75 -7.90 -0.46
CA GLY A 186 23.18 -7.16 0.74
C GLY A 186 22.16 -7.18 1.86
N ALA A 187 20.87 -6.98 1.57
CA ALA A 187 19.82 -7.07 2.58
C ALA A 187 19.71 -8.47 3.20
N ASN A 188 19.96 -9.54 2.43
CA ASN A 188 19.97 -10.90 2.97
C ASN A 188 21.18 -11.15 3.88
N GLU A 189 22.36 -10.65 3.51
CA GLU A 189 23.58 -10.75 4.32
C GLU A 189 23.44 -9.96 5.62
N LEU A 190 22.98 -8.71 5.55
CA LEU A 190 22.73 -7.87 6.73
C LEU A 190 21.72 -8.51 7.70
N ARG A 191 20.65 -9.10 7.15
CA ARG A 191 19.64 -9.83 7.93
C ARG A 191 20.18 -11.11 8.55
N ALA A 192 21.24 -11.71 8.02
CA ALA A 192 21.88 -12.88 8.63
C ALA A 192 22.66 -12.48 9.90
N PHE A 193 23.30 -11.30 9.92
CA PHE A 193 23.99 -10.79 11.11
C PHE A 193 23.04 -10.49 12.26
N ARG A 194 21.83 -9.96 11.97
CA ARG A 194 20.82 -9.66 13.00
C ARG A 194 20.09 -10.90 13.57
N ARG A 195 20.15 -12.05 12.91
CA ARG A 195 19.47 -13.28 13.35
C ARG A 195 20.23 -14.08 14.41
N LYS A 196 21.52 -13.82 14.62
CA LYS A 196 22.35 -14.54 15.61
C LYS A 196 22.15 -14.07 17.08
N GLY A 197 20.99 -13.52 17.42
CA GLY A 197 20.74 -12.94 18.77
C GLY A 197 21.51 -11.66 19.06
N VAL A 198 22.18 -11.09 18.05
CA VAL A 198 23.02 -9.90 18.18
C VAL A 198 22.14 -8.66 18.00
N SER A 199 21.87 -7.95 19.08
CA SER A 199 21.13 -6.67 19.10
C SER A 199 22.00 -5.51 19.59
N GLY A 200 21.57 -4.27 19.32
CA GLY A 200 22.27 -3.08 19.81
C GLY A 200 23.64 -2.88 19.16
N ALA A 201 24.63 -2.49 19.96
CA ALA A 201 25.97 -2.10 19.49
C ALA A 201 26.66 -3.20 18.66
N ALA A 202 26.50 -4.48 19.02
CA ALA A 202 27.12 -5.59 18.30
C ALA A 202 26.53 -5.79 16.90
N ALA A 203 25.24 -5.47 16.69
CA ALA A 203 24.63 -5.48 15.36
C ALA A 203 25.20 -4.35 14.50
N ALA A 204 25.35 -3.15 15.08
CA ALA A 204 25.95 -2.01 14.40
C ALA A 204 27.41 -2.29 13.97
N THR A 205 28.21 -2.97 14.80
CA THR A 205 29.57 -3.39 14.44
C THR A 205 29.58 -4.38 13.27
N GLY A 206 28.65 -5.33 13.23
CA GLY A 206 28.49 -6.26 12.11
C GLY A 206 28.13 -5.56 10.80
N GLU A 207 27.24 -4.57 10.87
CA GLU A 207 26.88 -3.74 9.71
C GLU A 207 28.06 -2.91 9.22
N ALA A 208 28.80 -2.25 10.11
CA ALA A 208 30.00 -1.49 9.76
C ALA A 208 31.10 -2.37 9.16
N LYS A 209 31.25 -3.61 9.63
CA LYS A 209 32.14 -4.61 9.03
C LYS A 209 31.68 -4.97 7.62
N TRP A 210 30.39 -5.27 7.44
CA TRP A 210 29.84 -5.60 6.12
C TRP A 210 30.01 -4.45 5.11
N VAL A 211 29.79 -3.20 5.53
CA VAL A 211 30.01 -2.02 4.66
C VAL A 211 31.46 -1.97 4.19
N ARG A 212 32.44 -2.17 5.09
CA ARG A 212 33.87 -2.22 4.70
C ARG A 212 34.17 -3.34 3.72
N GLU A 213 33.68 -4.56 3.97
CA GLU A 213 33.87 -5.71 3.07
C GLU A 213 33.25 -5.48 1.69
N TRP A 214 32.08 -4.83 1.64
CA TRP A 214 31.44 -4.43 0.40
C TRP A 214 32.26 -3.39 -0.35
N THR A 215 32.76 -2.34 0.33
CA THR A 215 33.62 -1.33 -0.29
C THR A 215 34.88 -1.95 -0.89
N VAL A 216 35.57 -2.83 -0.15
CA VAL A 216 36.75 -3.55 -0.65
C VAL A 216 36.40 -4.39 -1.89
N SER A 217 35.23 -5.03 -1.90
CA SER A 217 34.77 -5.80 -3.07
C SER A 217 34.55 -4.91 -4.30
N VAL A 218 34.06 -3.69 -4.10
CA VAL A 218 33.86 -2.70 -5.17
C VAL A 218 35.21 -2.19 -5.67
N GLU A 219 36.14 -1.86 -4.78
CA GLU A 219 37.50 -1.45 -5.13
C GLU A 219 38.20 -2.52 -5.98
N GLN A 220 38.18 -3.78 -5.55
CA GLN A 220 38.76 -4.90 -6.31
C GLN A 220 38.09 -5.12 -7.67
N PHE A 221 36.78 -4.87 -7.76
CA PHE A 221 36.06 -4.93 -9.04
C PHE A 221 36.55 -3.82 -9.99
N LEU A 222 36.60 -2.58 -9.51
CA LEU A 222 37.07 -1.44 -10.29
C LEU A 222 38.53 -1.60 -10.71
N GLU A 223 39.41 -2.05 -9.82
CA GLU A 223 40.81 -2.36 -10.12
C GLU A 223 40.90 -3.40 -11.25
N GLY A 224 40.06 -4.44 -11.21
CA GLY A 224 39.98 -5.45 -12.28
C GLY A 224 39.50 -4.89 -13.62
N VAL A 225 38.53 -3.97 -13.61
CA VAL A 225 38.03 -3.30 -14.83
C VAL A 225 39.11 -2.37 -15.40
N ILE A 226 39.79 -1.59 -14.55
CA ILE A 226 40.89 -0.69 -14.91
C ILE A 226 42.08 -1.48 -15.47
N ALA A 227 42.41 -2.65 -14.90
CA ALA A 227 43.46 -3.51 -15.43
C ALA A 227 43.18 -4.03 -16.86
N CYS A 228 41.93 -4.00 -17.31
CA CYS A 228 41.54 -4.35 -18.67
C CYS A 228 41.63 -3.18 -19.67
N CYS A 229 42.03 -1.98 -19.23
CA CYS A 229 42.22 -0.83 -20.12
C CYS A 229 43.22 -1.17 -21.24
N GLY A 230 42.87 -0.81 -22.48
CA GLY A 230 43.67 -1.12 -23.67
C GLY A 230 43.31 -2.46 -24.36
N GLN A 231 42.45 -3.29 -23.76
CA GLN A 231 41.89 -4.50 -24.39
C GLN A 231 40.67 -4.18 -25.28
N PRO A 232 40.29 -4.99 -26.27
CA PRO A 232 39.09 -4.73 -27.07
C PRO A 232 37.84 -4.58 -26.18
N ALA A 233 37.00 -3.59 -26.51
CA ALA A 233 35.77 -3.23 -25.78
C ALA A 233 35.96 -2.79 -24.31
N TRP A 234 37.18 -2.36 -23.91
CA TRP A 234 37.44 -1.86 -22.54
C TRP A 234 36.58 -0.64 -22.16
N GLN A 235 36.30 0.25 -23.13
CA GLN A 235 35.50 1.46 -22.90
C GLN A 235 34.08 1.14 -22.44
N LEU A 236 33.40 0.21 -23.13
CA LEU A 236 32.04 -0.21 -22.76
C LEU A 236 31.99 -0.82 -21.36
N LYS A 237 33.04 -1.58 -21.00
CA LYS A 237 33.14 -2.17 -19.66
C LYS A 237 33.38 -1.12 -18.58
N MET A 238 34.14 -0.07 -18.90
CA MET A 238 34.37 1.06 -18.00
C MET A 238 33.12 1.93 -17.84
N ASP A 239 32.39 2.20 -18.93
CA ASP A 239 31.16 3.00 -18.89
C ASP A 239 30.05 2.32 -18.08
N TYR A 240 30.02 0.99 -18.08
CA TYR A 240 29.08 0.21 -17.29
C TYR A 240 29.42 0.22 -15.79
N ALA A 241 30.71 0.15 -15.45
CA ALA A 241 31.22 -0.06 -14.10
C ALA A 241 31.02 1.18 -13.19
#